data_AF-R7BVD2-F1
#
_entry.id   AF-R7BVD2-F1
#
_cell.length_a   1.000
_cell.length_b   1.000
_cell.length_c   1.000
_cell.angle_alpha   90.00
_cell.angle_beta   90.00
_cell.angle_gamma   90.00
#
_symmetry.space_group_name_H-M   'P 1'
#
loop_
_entity.id
_entity.type
_entity.pdbx_description
1 polymer ?
#
loop_
_entity_poly.entity_id
_entity_poly.type
_entity_poly.pdbx_seq_one_letter_code
_entity_poly.pdbx_strand_id
1 'polypeptide(L)'
;MDAVLKERNVTVADCAAVAFGAGPGAFTGIRTACAAAQGLAWAVDRPVICVPTLTAAAVLFFREQPDVRRVLIALDARMHECYVQAFEAGHPDAPAALSEPSAVKPSEIGNLVREFNCGAAAGSAFAVYPEATESAGCPVFAGLEVTSRGVALLARTMFMKGEAVTASLASPIYVRNRVALTIKERQAGEKL
;
A
#
# COMPACT_ATOMS: atom_id res chain seq x y z
N MET A 1 5.31 -19.55 0.20
CA MET A 1 4.23 -19.86 1.14
C MET A 1 4.48 -21.19 1.83
N ASP A 2 4.48 -22.32 1.11
CA ASP A 2 4.67 -23.67 1.64
C ASP A 2 5.90 -23.83 2.53
N ALA A 3 7.03 -23.23 2.14
CA ALA A 3 8.25 -23.27 2.96
C ALA A 3 8.05 -22.68 4.37
N VAL A 4 7.39 -21.52 4.47
CA VAL A 4 7.14 -20.83 5.75
C VAL A 4 6.11 -21.59 6.59
N LEU A 5 5.07 -22.14 5.96
CA LEU A 5 4.06 -22.95 6.66
C LEU A 5 4.68 -24.22 7.24
N LYS A 6 5.51 -24.91 6.46
CA LYS A 6 6.25 -26.11 6.90
C LYS A 6 7.23 -25.79 8.02
N GLU A 7 8.01 -24.71 7.91
CA GLU A 7 8.94 -24.26 8.95
C GLU A 7 8.22 -24.00 10.29
N ARG A 8 6.99 -23.48 10.23
CA ARG A 8 6.17 -23.19 11.41
C ARG A 8 5.28 -24.35 11.84
N ASN A 9 5.32 -25.48 11.14
CA ASN A 9 4.48 -26.64 11.37
C ASN A 9 2.98 -26.29 11.46
N VAL A 10 2.53 -25.40 10.58
CA VAL A 10 1.12 -24.98 10.46
C VAL A 10 0.65 -25.19 9.02
N THR A 11 -0.65 -25.31 8.86
CA THR A 11 -1.34 -25.36 7.58
C THR A 11 -2.10 -24.06 7.35
N VAL A 12 -2.60 -23.86 6.12
CA VAL A 12 -3.49 -22.71 5.83
C VAL A 12 -4.77 -22.77 6.68
N ALA A 13 -5.25 -23.96 7.03
CA ALA A 13 -6.46 -24.14 7.83
C ALA A 13 -6.28 -23.68 9.29
N ASP A 14 -5.04 -23.64 9.79
CA ASP A 14 -4.69 -23.15 11.13
C ASP A 14 -4.69 -21.61 11.20
N CYS A 15 -4.65 -20.93 10.05
CA CYS A 15 -4.73 -19.47 10.00
C CYS A 15 -6.16 -18.98 10.25
N ALA A 16 -6.31 -17.92 11.05
CA ALA A 16 -7.61 -17.30 11.31
C ALA A 16 -8.16 -16.51 10.10
N ALA A 17 -7.28 -16.03 9.22
CA ALA A 17 -7.63 -15.27 8.02
C ALA A 17 -6.49 -15.32 7.00
N VAL A 18 -6.79 -14.98 5.74
CA VAL A 18 -5.80 -14.77 4.68
C VAL A 18 -5.71 -13.28 4.36
N ALA A 19 -4.52 -12.71 4.34
CA ALA A 19 -4.31 -11.30 4.03
C ALA A 19 -3.47 -11.12 2.77
N PHE A 20 -3.74 -10.06 2.02
CA PHE A 20 -2.92 -9.67 0.86
C PHE A 20 -2.82 -8.16 0.75
N GLY A 21 -1.75 -7.67 0.08
CA GLY A 21 -1.63 -6.27 -0.28
C GLY A 21 -2.63 -5.92 -1.38
N ALA A 22 -3.69 -5.21 -1.01
CA ALA A 22 -4.82 -4.90 -1.88
C ALA A 22 -4.54 -3.76 -2.86
N GLY A 23 -3.53 -2.93 -2.61
CA GLY A 23 -3.18 -1.81 -3.46
C GLY A 23 -3.16 -0.48 -2.69
N PRO A 24 -2.77 0.62 -3.36
CA PRO A 24 -2.40 0.67 -4.78
C PRO A 24 -1.09 -0.08 -5.09
N GLY A 25 -0.89 -0.47 -6.35
CA GLY A 25 0.26 -1.25 -6.80
C GLY A 25 0.17 -1.63 -8.28
N ALA A 26 1.06 -2.51 -8.74
CA ALA A 26 1.04 -3.01 -10.12
C ALA A 26 -0.26 -3.77 -10.40
N PHE A 27 -0.98 -3.39 -11.48
CA PHE A 27 -2.31 -3.91 -11.83
C PHE A 27 -2.39 -5.43 -11.89
N THR A 28 -1.45 -6.08 -12.57
CA THR A 28 -1.39 -7.54 -12.64
C THR A 28 -1.07 -8.14 -11.27
N GLY A 29 -0.13 -7.54 -10.52
CA GLY A 29 0.30 -8.04 -9.21
C GLY A 29 -0.82 -8.06 -8.19
N ILE A 30 -1.57 -6.96 -8.04
CA ILE A 30 -2.66 -6.87 -7.06
C ILE A 30 -3.82 -7.81 -7.38
N ARG A 31 -4.08 -8.07 -8.67
CA ARG A 31 -5.10 -9.03 -9.10
C ARG A 31 -4.68 -10.47 -8.86
N THR A 32 -3.43 -10.81 -9.17
CA THR A 32 -2.88 -12.14 -8.88
C THR A 32 -2.88 -12.41 -7.38
N ALA A 33 -2.48 -11.42 -6.56
CA ALA A 33 -2.50 -11.53 -5.10
C ALA A 33 -3.92 -11.72 -4.56
N CYS A 34 -4.89 -10.94 -5.07
CA CYS A 34 -6.30 -11.08 -4.71
C CYS A 34 -6.83 -12.47 -5.06
N ALA A 35 -6.66 -12.93 -6.31
CA ALA A 35 -7.14 -14.24 -6.75
C ALA A 35 -6.52 -15.39 -5.93
N ALA A 36 -5.22 -15.32 -5.63
CA ALA A 36 -4.55 -16.29 -4.77
C ALA A 36 -5.13 -16.29 -3.35
N ALA A 37 -5.33 -15.11 -2.76
CA ALA A 37 -5.91 -14.98 -1.42
C ALA A 37 -7.34 -15.52 -1.37
N GLN A 38 -8.17 -15.24 -2.38
CA GLN A 38 -9.53 -15.76 -2.51
C GLN A 38 -9.54 -17.29 -2.62
N GLY A 39 -8.71 -17.87 -3.47
CA GLY A 39 -8.62 -19.32 -3.65
C GLY A 39 -8.19 -20.03 -2.35
N LEU A 40 -7.19 -19.50 -1.66
CA LEU A 40 -6.73 -20.03 -0.37
C LEU A 40 -7.83 -19.94 0.68
N ALA A 41 -8.43 -18.76 0.83
CA ALA A 41 -9.49 -18.50 1.80
C ALA A 41 -10.73 -19.38 1.58
N TRP A 42 -11.14 -19.59 0.32
CA TRP A 42 -12.22 -20.51 -0.03
C TRP A 42 -11.91 -21.96 0.34
N ALA A 43 -10.68 -22.41 0.10
CA ALA A 43 -10.30 -23.80 0.36
C ALA A 43 -10.35 -24.18 1.86
N VAL A 44 -10.23 -23.20 2.75
CA VAL A 44 -10.20 -23.41 4.21
C VAL A 44 -11.32 -22.70 4.96
N ASP A 45 -12.32 -22.17 4.25
CA ASP A 45 -13.44 -21.39 4.81
C ASP A 45 -12.99 -20.30 5.79
N ARG A 46 -12.02 -19.49 5.37
CA ARG A 46 -11.47 -18.37 6.16
C ARG A 46 -11.82 -17.02 5.53
N PRO A 47 -11.95 -15.95 6.33
CA PRO A 47 -12.14 -14.61 5.80
C PRO A 47 -10.83 -14.06 5.20
N VAL A 48 -10.98 -13.04 4.37
CA VAL A 48 -9.88 -12.32 3.70
C VAL A 48 -9.75 -10.91 4.25
N ILE A 49 -8.51 -10.43 4.37
CA ILE A 49 -8.19 -9.06 4.78
C ILE A 49 -7.52 -8.34 3.61
N CYS A 50 -8.18 -7.31 3.10
CA CYS A 50 -7.70 -6.50 1.98
C CYS A 50 -6.82 -5.37 2.54
N VAL A 51 -5.51 -5.58 2.59
CA VAL A 51 -4.61 -4.67 3.30
C VAL A 51 -4.16 -3.51 2.40
N PRO A 52 -4.40 -2.24 2.77
CA PRO A 52 -3.91 -1.10 1.98
C PRO A 52 -2.39 -1.03 1.97
N THR A 53 -1.81 -0.99 0.77
CA THR A 53 -0.37 -1.12 0.54
C THR A 53 0.42 0.04 1.15
N LEU A 54 -0.08 1.29 1.00
CA LEU A 54 0.58 2.48 1.55
C LEU A 54 0.57 2.46 3.08
N THR A 55 -0.55 2.03 3.70
CA THR A 55 -0.66 1.89 5.16
C THR A 55 0.27 0.79 5.68
N ALA A 56 0.42 -0.32 4.96
CA ALA A 56 1.35 -1.39 5.33
C ALA A 56 2.82 -0.91 5.31
N ALA A 57 3.19 -0.06 4.35
CA ALA A 57 4.50 0.59 4.34
C ALA A 57 4.67 1.57 5.51
N ALA A 58 3.64 2.38 5.82
CA ALA A 58 3.66 3.28 6.97
C ALA A 58 3.86 2.54 8.30
N VAL A 59 3.23 1.37 8.47
CA VAL A 59 3.45 0.51 9.66
C VAL A 59 4.92 0.15 9.82
N LEU A 60 5.59 -0.27 8.74
CA LEU A 60 7.02 -0.61 8.81
C LEU A 60 7.87 0.63 9.10
N PHE A 61 7.57 1.74 8.42
CA PHE A 61 8.28 3.00 8.60
C PHE A 61 8.27 3.47 10.06
N PHE A 62 7.11 3.58 10.71
CA PHE A 62 7.03 4.06 12.09
C PHE A 62 7.68 3.11 13.11
N ARG A 63 7.80 1.81 12.79
CA ARG A 63 8.53 0.86 13.63
C ARG A 63 10.05 1.02 13.54
N GLU A 64 10.55 1.47 12.39
CA GLU A 64 11.97 1.74 12.16
C GLU A 64 12.36 3.16 12.56
N GLN A 65 11.42 4.11 12.46
CA GLN A 65 11.59 5.54 12.72
C GLN A 65 10.59 6.03 13.80
N PRO A 66 10.72 5.58 15.06
CA PRO A 66 9.73 5.87 16.11
C PRO A 66 9.62 7.36 16.49
N ASP A 67 10.66 8.16 16.21
CA ASP A 67 10.69 9.58 16.52
C ASP A 67 9.98 10.45 15.47
N VAL A 68 9.64 9.87 14.31
CA VAL A 68 8.94 10.59 13.25
C VAL A 68 7.44 10.56 13.53
N ARG A 69 6.84 11.73 13.71
CA ARG A 69 5.40 11.85 13.96
C ARG A 69 4.53 11.70 12.71
N ARG A 70 5.00 12.19 11.55
CA ARG A 70 4.24 12.18 10.29
C ARG A 70 5.13 11.85 9.12
N VAL A 71 4.62 11.01 8.22
CA VAL A 71 5.34 10.56 7.03
C VAL A 71 4.44 10.65 5.80
N LEU A 72 5.02 11.08 4.67
CA LEU A 72 4.42 10.85 3.36
C LEU A 72 4.99 9.56 2.79
N ILE A 73 4.14 8.55 2.58
CA ILE A 73 4.54 7.33 1.86
C ILE A 73 4.33 7.58 0.37
N ALA A 74 5.34 7.29 -0.45
CA ALA A 74 5.30 7.40 -1.90
C ALA A 74 5.87 6.15 -2.57
N LEU A 75 5.06 5.48 -3.40
CA LEU A 75 5.47 4.30 -4.17
C LEU A 75 5.45 4.60 -5.67
N ASP A 76 6.41 4.04 -6.41
CA ASP A 76 6.43 4.14 -7.88
C ASP A 76 5.14 3.57 -8.49
N ALA A 77 4.35 4.43 -9.15
CA ALA A 77 3.11 4.04 -9.84
C ALA A 77 3.33 3.73 -11.33
N ARG A 78 4.58 3.79 -11.81
CA ARG A 78 4.96 3.82 -13.23
C ARG A 78 4.42 5.07 -13.94
N MET A 79 4.79 5.24 -15.21
CA MET A 79 4.33 6.36 -16.04
C MET A 79 4.62 7.73 -15.44
N HIS A 80 5.73 7.83 -14.69
CA HIS A 80 6.17 9.08 -14.05
C HIS A 80 5.13 9.65 -13.06
N GLU A 81 4.52 8.76 -12.28
CA GLU A 81 3.66 9.12 -11.17
C GLU A 81 4.01 8.29 -9.92
N CYS A 82 3.56 8.79 -8.78
CA CYS A 82 3.74 8.19 -7.47
C CYS A 82 2.37 7.97 -6.82
N TYR A 83 2.14 6.78 -6.28
CA TYR A 83 1.05 6.56 -5.34
C TYR A 83 1.45 7.11 -3.98
N VAL A 84 0.68 8.05 -3.45
CA VAL A 84 1.03 8.79 -2.24
C VAL A 84 -0.09 8.75 -1.21
N GLN A 85 0.29 8.74 0.06
CA GLN A 85 -0.63 8.95 1.19
C GLN A 85 0.16 9.44 2.41
N ALA A 86 -0.41 10.42 3.12
CA ALA A 86 0.16 10.94 4.35
C ALA A 86 -0.38 10.20 5.57
N PHE A 87 0.49 9.94 6.54
CA PHE A 87 0.14 9.25 7.78
C PHE A 87 0.70 9.97 9.01
N GLU A 88 -0.03 9.90 10.11
CA GLU A 88 0.44 10.26 11.45
C GLU A 88 0.66 9.00 12.28
N ALA A 89 1.73 9.00 13.07
CA ALA A 89 2.02 7.98 14.05
C ALA A 89 0.83 7.83 15.00
N GLY A 90 0.34 6.60 15.13
CA GLY A 90 -0.81 6.26 15.96
C GLY A 90 -0.55 4.94 16.68
N HIS A 91 -1.50 4.02 16.60
CA HIS A 91 -1.26 2.66 17.06
C HIS A 91 -0.11 2.03 16.25
N PRO A 92 0.83 1.26 16.86
CA PRO A 92 2.04 0.76 16.18
C PRO A 92 1.78 -0.02 14.89
N ASP A 93 0.63 -0.68 14.82
CA ASP A 93 0.19 -1.49 13.67
C ASP A 93 -1.07 -0.93 12.97
N ALA A 94 -1.39 0.35 13.22
CA ALA A 94 -2.49 1.07 12.56
C ALA A 94 -2.24 2.59 12.64
N PRO A 95 -1.34 3.13 11.80
CA PRO A 95 -1.13 4.57 11.70
C PRO A 95 -2.40 5.25 11.19
N ALA A 96 -2.60 6.50 11.60
CA ALA A 96 -3.76 7.28 11.17
C ALA A 96 -3.50 7.88 9.78
N ALA A 97 -4.38 7.61 8.82
CA ALA A 97 -4.33 8.27 7.52
C ALA A 97 -4.74 9.74 7.66
N LEU A 98 -3.93 10.64 7.09
CA LEU A 98 -4.20 12.08 7.02
C LEU A 98 -4.79 12.50 5.68
N SER A 99 -4.67 11.65 4.67
CA SER A 99 -5.20 11.85 3.33
C SER A 99 -5.77 10.54 2.77
N GLU A 100 -6.61 10.66 1.75
CA GLU A 100 -6.90 9.54 0.85
C GLU A 100 -5.66 9.20 0.00
N PRO A 101 -5.52 7.96 -0.49
CA PRO A 101 -4.47 7.62 -1.42
C PRO A 101 -4.73 8.27 -2.78
N SER A 102 -3.70 8.86 -3.37
CA SER A 102 -3.78 9.53 -4.68
C SER A 102 -2.58 9.17 -5.57
N ALA A 103 -2.68 9.49 -6.86
CA ALA A 103 -1.57 9.43 -7.81
C ALA A 103 -1.17 10.86 -8.17
N VAL A 104 0.12 11.17 -8.05
CA VAL A 104 0.68 12.52 -8.31
C VAL A 104 1.98 12.43 -9.08
N LYS A 105 2.41 13.53 -9.69
CA LYS A 105 3.76 13.60 -10.28
C LYS A 105 4.82 13.64 -9.18
N PRO A 106 6.03 13.12 -9.41
CA PRO A 106 7.08 13.14 -8.39
C PRO A 106 7.44 14.56 -7.93
N SER A 107 7.39 15.55 -8.84
CA SER A 107 7.57 16.99 -8.51
C SER A 107 6.52 17.60 -7.57
N GLU A 108 5.36 16.95 -7.39
CA GLU A 108 4.28 17.44 -6.51
C GLU A 108 4.42 16.94 -5.06
N ILE A 109 5.32 15.99 -4.79
CA ILE A 109 5.53 15.39 -3.46
C ILE A 109 5.85 16.45 -2.41
N GLY A 110 6.71 17.42 -2.73
CA GLY A 110 7.05 18.52 -1.83
C GLY A 110 5.87 19.40 -1.39
N ASN A 111 4.82 19.49 -2.21
CA ASN A 111 3.60 20.21 -1.83
C ASN A 111 2.84 19.45 -0.74
N LEU A 112 2.67 18.13 -0.93
CA LEU A 112 1.97 17.26 0.02
C LEU A 112 2.72 17.11 1.34
N VAL A 113 4.06 17.02 1.30
CA VAL A 113 4.86 17.02 2.53
C VAL A 113 4.58 18.25 3.38
N ARG A 114 4.53 19.44 2.75
CA ARG A 114 4.22 20.70 3.44
C ARG A 114 2.77 20.79 3.89
N GLU A 115 1.83 20.39 3.04
CA GLU A 115 0.39 20.41 3.33
C GLU A 115 0.05 19.59 4.58
N PHE A 116 0.58 18.37 4.68
CA PHE A 116 0.32 17.48 5.82
C PHE A 116 1.33 17.63 6.98
N ASN A 117 2.29 18.54 6.84
CA ASN A 117 3.37 18.77 7.80
C ASN A 117 4.12 17.47 8.14
N CYS A 118 4.53 16.73 7.10
CA CYS A 118 5.27 15.49 7.25
C CYS A 118 6.72 15.77 7.64
N GLY A 119 7.20 15.08 8.69
CA GLY A 119 8.59 15.18 9.14
C GLY A 119 9.55 14.29 8.36
N ALA A 120 9.03 13.38 7.54
CA ALA A 120 9.80 12.53 6.64
C ALA A 120 8.96 12.14 5.40
N ALA A 121 9.64 11.64 4.38
CA ALA A 121 9.02 10.97 3.25
C ALA A 121 9.71 9.63 2.97
N ALA A 122 8.96 8.60 2.58
CA ALA A 122 9.52 7.25 2.44
C ALA A 122 8.83 6.43 1.34
N GLY A 123 9.57 5.49 0.77
CA GLY A 123 9.05 4.53 -0.21
C GLY A 123 9.83 4.48 -1.51
N SER A 124 9.45 3.54 -2.39
CA SER A 124 10.19 3.22 -3.61
C SER A 124 10.24 4.35 -4.63
N ALA A 125 9.29 5.31 -4.60
CA ALA A 125 9.30 6.43 -5.53
C ALA A 125 10.59 7.26 -5.45
N PHE A 126 11.16 7.40 -4.24
CA PHE A 126 12.38 8.18 -4.01
C PHE A 126 13.65 7.51 -4.54
N ALA A 127 13.63 6.18 -4.75
CA ALA A 127 14.72 5.47 -5.41
C ALA A 127 14.62 5.57 -6.95
N VAL A 128 13.42 5.82 -7.49
CA VAL A 128 13.15 5.86 -8.93
C VAL A 128 13.22 7.28 -9.49
N TYR A 129 12.73 8.27 -8.73
CA TYR A 129 12.56 9.65 -9.19
C TYR A 129 13.39 10.61 -8.34
N PRO A 130 14.55 11.10 -8.82
CA PRO A 130 15.38 12.06 -8.10
C PRO A 130 14.63 13.34 -7.70
N GLU A 131 13.77 13.85 -8.58
CA GLU A 131 12.95 15.05 -8.32
C GLU A 131 11.95 14.88 -7.15
N ALA A 132 11.54 13.64 -6.84
CA ALA A 132 10.74 13.37 -5.63
C ALA A 132 11.55 13.69 -4.38
N THR A 133 12.82 13.26 -4.38
CA THR A 133 13.74 13.48 -3.26
C THR A 133 14.11 14.96 -3.15
N GLU A 134 14.39 15.62 -4.28
CA GLU A 134 14.71 17.05 -4.32
C GLU A 134 13.53 17.92 -3.85
N SER A 135 12.30 17.55 -4.21
CA SER A 135 11.11 18.31 -3.82
C SER A 135 10.67 18.08 -2.38
N ALA A 136 11.00 16.94 -1.77
CA ALA A 136 10.45 16.51 -0.48
C ALA A 136 10.66 17.53 0.66
N GLY A 137 11.80 18.23 0.71
CA GLY A 137 12.07 19.25 1.74
C GLY A 137 12.17 18.71 3.18
N CYS A 138 12.33 17.40 3.35
CA CYS A 138 12.47 16.69 4.63
C CYS A 138 13.38 15.45 4.44
N PRO A 139 13.78 14.75 5.52
CA PRO A 139 14.49 13.47 5.41
C PRO A 139 13.73 12.44 4.55
N VAL A 140 14.45 11.81 3.63
CA VAL A 140 13.90 10.83 2.67
C VAL A 140 14.46 9.43 2.92
N PHE A 141 13.57 8.44 2.97
CA PHE A 141 13.88 7.03 3.18
C PHE A 141 13.51 6.22 1.93
N ALA A 142 14.42 6.20 0.95
CA ALA A 142 14.20 5.55 -0.34
C ALA A 142 14.21 4.02 -0.31
N GLY A 143 14.76 3.41 0.75
CA GLY A 143 14.87 1.95 0.90
C GLY A 143 13.62 1.27 1.49
N LEU A 144 12.54 2.01 1.77
CA LEU A 144 11.33 1.43 2.34
C LEU A 144 10.57 0.61 1.29
N GLU A 145 10.54 -0.71 1.49
CA GLU A 145 9.78 -1.63 0.66
C GLU A 145 8.50 -2.10 1.36
N VAL A 146 7.45 -2.33 0.55
CA VAL A 146 6.24 -3.02 1.03
C VAL A 146 6.57 -4.51 1.11
N THR A 147 6.58 -5.05 2.33
CA THR A 147 6.83 -6.48 2.56
C THR A 147 5.62 -7.18 3.17
N SER A 148 5.61 -8.51 3.08
CA SER A 148 4.59 -9.35 3.73
C SER A 148 4.54 -9.14 5.26
N ARG A 149 5.65 -8.69 5.88
CA ARG A 149 5.68 -8.33 7.31
C ARG A 149 4.76 -7.15 7.62
N GLY A 150 4.85 -6.07 6.83
CA GLY A 150 3.97 -4.90 7.00
C GLY A 150 2.50 -5.27 6.78
N VAL A 151 2.24 -6.09 5.74
CA VAL A 151 0.90 -6.62 5.46
C VAL A 151 0.36 -7.43 6.64
N ALA A 152 1.14 -8.36 7.18
CA ALA A 152 0.72 -9.21 8.29
C ALA A 152 0.46 -8.43 9.60
N LEU A 153 1.32 -7.45 9.92
CA LEU A 153 1.15 -6.59 11.10
C LEU A 153 -0.15 -5.79 11.03
N LEU A 154 -0.38 -5.11 9.90
CA LEU A 154 -1.61 -4.35 9.69
C LEU A 154 -2.84 -5.27 9.66
N ALA A 155 -2.75 -6.40 8.95
CA ALA A 155 -3.83 -7.37 8.85
C ALA A 155 -4.30 -7.86 10.23
N ARG A 156 -3.38 -8.12 11.15
CA ARG A 156 -3.74 -8.52 12.53
C ARG A 156 -4.63 -7.46 13.19
N THR A 157 -4.28 -6.18 13.08
CA THR A 157 -5.09 -5.10 13.65
C THR A 157 -6.45 -4.98 12.98
N MET A 158 -6.49 -5.05 11.64
CA MET A 158 -7.73 -5.00 10.86
C MET A 158 -8.66 -6.18 11.22
N PHE A 159 -8.10 -7.38 11.40
CA PHE A 159 -8.85 -8.57 11.82
C PHE A 159 -9.51 -8.37 13.19
N MET A 160 -8.75 -7.87 14.17
CA MET A 160 -9.26 -7.61 15.52
C MET A 160 -10.35 -6.52 15.54
N LYS A 161 -10.38 -5.64 14.54
CA LYS A 161 -11.42 -4.62 14.35
C LYS A 161 -12.65 -5.14 13.58
N GLY A 162 -12.64 -6.39 13.12
CA GLY A 162 -13.73 -6.97 12.33
C GLY A 162 -13.78 -6.49 10.88
N GLU A 163 -12.66 -6.00 10.34
CA GLU A 163 -12.57 -5.47 8.97
C GLU A 163 -12.31 -6.56 7.91
N ALA A 164 -12.47 -7.84 8.29
CA ALA A 164 -12.32 -8.95 7.37
C ALA A 164 -13.58 -9.13 6.51
N VAL A 165 -13.39 -9.57 5.28
CA VAL A 165 -14.48 -9.81 4.31
C VAL A 165 -14.52 -11.29 3.91
N THR A 166 -15.64 -11.71 3.29
CA THR A 166 -15.68 -13.04 2.67
C THR A 166 -14.73 -13.09 1.46
N ALA A 167 -14.28 -14.28 1.10
CA ALA A 167 -13.42 -14.46 -0.08
C ALA A 167 -14.05 -13.83 -1.35
N SER A 168 -15.36 -14.00 -1.56
CA SER A 168 -16.06 -13.42 -2.71
C SER A 168 -16.09 -11.89 -2.76
N LEU A 169 -15.95 -11.22 -1.61
CA LEU A 169 -15.99 -9.75 -1.50
C LEU A 169 -14.58 -9.13 -1.48
N ALA A 170 -13.53 -9.93 -1.38
CA ALA A 170 -12.16 -9.42 -1.46
C ALA A 170 -11.90 -8.79 -2.84
N SER A 171 -11.35 -7.58 -2.84
CA SER A 171 -11.12 -6.81 -4.06
C SER A 171 -9.86 -5.96 -3.97
N PRO A 172 -9.13 -5.75 -5.08
CA PRO A 172 -8.05 -4.78 -5.13
C PRO A 172 -8.53 -3.34 -4.96
N ILE A 173 -7.66 -2.50 -4.40
CA ILE A 173 -7.81 -1.05 -4.28
C ILE A 173 -7.15 -0.38 -5.48
N TYR A 174 -7.95 0.28 -6.30
CA TYR A 174 -7.49 1.04 -7.47
C TYR A 174 -7.51 2.54 -7.16
N VAL A 175 -6.36 3.20 -7.28
CA VAL A 175 -6.23 4.66 -7.07
C VAL A 175 -6.25 5.41 -8.39
N ARG A 176 -5.80 4.78 -9.49
CA ARG A 176 -5.99 5.32 -10.84
C ARG A 176 -7.37 4.94 -11.38
N ASN A 177 -8.25 5.93 -11.51
CA ASN A 177 -9.52 5.76 -12.23
C ASN A 177 -9.37 5.86 -13.76
N ARG A 178 -8.24 6.36 -14.28
CA ARG A 178 -7.99 6.54 -15.72
C ARG A 178 -6.62 6.00 -16.13
N VAL A 179 -6.56 4.72 -16.48
CA VAL A 179 -5.37 4.07 -17.07
C VAL A 179 -5.41 3.99 -18.60
N ALA A 180 -6.51 4.41 -19.21
CA ALA A 180 -6.66 4.49 -20.65
C ALA A 180 -7.70 5.55 -21.02
N LEU A 181 -7.38 6.39 -22.02
CA LEU A 181 -8.37 7.18 -22.73
C LEU A 181 -9.32 6.23 -23.47
N THR A 182 -10.62 6.48 -23.37
CA THR A 182 -11.64 5.84 -24.19
C THR A 182 -11.37 6.13 -25.67
N ILE A 183 -11.93 5.32 -26.57
CA ILE A 183 -11.76 5.48 -28.02
C ILE A 183 -12.18 6.89 -28.48
N LYS A 184 -13.24 7.44 -27.88
CA LYS A 184 -13.71 8.80 -28.15
C LYS A 184 -12.72 9.87 -27.69
N GLU A 185 -12.14 9.74 -26.50
CA GLU A 185 -11.16 10.69 -25.97
C GLU A 185 -9.85 10.66 -26.79
N ARG A 186 -9.43 9.48 -27.28
CA ARG A 186 -8.30 9.37 -28.23
C ARG A 186 -8.59 10.06 -29.57
N GLN A 187 -9.82 9.91 -30.08
CA GLN A 187 -10.26 10.58 -31.32
C GLN A 187 -10.42 12.10 -31.15
N ALA A 188 -10.72 12.57 -29.94
CA ALA A 188 -10.78 13.99 -29.60
C ALA A 188 -9.40 14.63 -29.35
N GLY A 189 -8.32 13.84 -29.42
CA GLY A 189 -6.95 14.34 -29.22
C GLY A 189 -6.60 14.62 -27.75
N GLU A 190 -7.37 14.09 -26.81
CA GLU A 190 -7.02 14.17 -25.38
C GLU A 190 -5.72 13.43 -25.11
N LYS A 191 -4.96 13.91 -24.13
CA LYS A 191 -3.74 13.27 -23.63
C LYS A 191 -3.90 13.04 -22.13
N LEU A 192 -3.33 11.93 -21.67
CA LEU A 192 -3.16 11.63 -20.24
C LEU A 192 -2.16 12.61 -19.63
#